data_AF-A0AAD0YH92-F1
#
_entry.id   AF-A0AAD0YH92-F1
#
_cell.length_a   1.000
_cell.length_b   1.000
_cell.length_c   1.000
_cell.angle_alpha   90.00
_cell.angle_beta   90.00
_cell.angle_gamma   90.00
#
_symmetry.space_group_name_H-M   'P 1'
#
loop_
_entity.id
_entity.type
_entity.pdbx_description
1 polymer ?
#
loop_
_entity_poly.entity_id
_entity_poly.type
_entity_poly.pdbx_seq_one_letter_code
_entity_poly.pdbx_strand_id
1 'polypeptide(L)'
;MDKSNYDDLFKNFLAKSELIKIKSSLEYLNTLSLGGSGTIHLSYKTIEDETRLQEFVFEILNQRDKGYPFKIIIEDYLNNGGVQYKESYGLDKELLIQFNGKQYYTNRDSVINFKTKFPGKPQYLFGQLTNLKSFQKLNSDYYSRVIVISDDSDFIFPTYILDHKENLMKFDIENWHLSDSLMGIKVINVHAMFINLKINNFRFRFYGVENINAHIIDSLDLISDKEFKKITYCIRLCFAFLSGKFYKSEITYIFSEHNDFNTVDQFEFQLEKSSQISKLQLINPNLFFETFECRTKEEKLKLEKYHKKFSPEVFSSFCELIYSSTELQRTLELTVSASSNDDIVQKGALYAVAIETITEHIKDANPNSFNPINDKPTWKNFRVELLQILRTYSNKIDASGIEILTKKINSMNSPTNKDKLSKPFELYGIDLDENDLETLDHRNKFLHGGIPYENDYKTKQESSALKLHFLISSLVLKMINYKGHFINVSGLHYLHNYESQEFTKRFEMAEFSKTLELLKKPNLTPEDLQKIKNQLRAINIIIEGANTIHIME
;
A
#
# COMPACT_ATOMS: atom_id res chain seq x y z
N MET A 1 -15.91 -36.87 -5.09
CA MET A 1 -15.20 -36.96 -6.37
C MET A 1 -14.53 -38.32 -6.41
N ASP A 2 -14.73 -39.13 -7.45
CA ASP A 2 -14.11 -40.45 -7.54
C ASP A 2 -12.59 -40.32 -7.78
N LYS A 3 -11.76 -41.22 -7.22
CA LYS A 3 -10.30 -41.07 -7.20
C LYS A 3 -9.68 -40.97 -8.61
N SER A 4 -10.25 -41.71 -9.56
CA SER A 4 -9.85 -41.67 -10.98
C SER A 4 -10.00 -40.29 -11.61
N ASN A 5 -11.09 -39.58 -11.28
CA ASN A 5 -11.39 -38.25 -11.81
C ASN A 5 -10.42 -37.19 -11.25
N TYR A 6 -9.97 -37.35 -10.00
CA TYR A 6 -8.95 -36.48 -9.41
C TYR A 6 -7.57 -36.67 -10.06
N ASP A 7 -7.15 -37.93 -10.28
CA ASP A 7 -5.85 -38.22 -10.90
C ASP A 7 -5.76 -37.66 -12.33
N ASP A 8 -6.85 -37.71 -13.09
CA ASP A 8 -6.92 -37.13 -14.44
C ASP A 8 -6.91 -35.59 -14.43
N LEU A 9 -7.61 -34.97 -13.47
CA LEU A 9 -7.53 -33.52 -13.25
C LEU A 9 -6.12 -33.07 -12.86
N PHE A 10 -5.46 -33.83 -11.98
CA PHE A 10 -4.09 -33.55 -11.55
C PHE A 10 -3.08 -33.66 -12.69
N LYS A 11 -3.18 -34.72 -13.51
CA LYS A 11 -2.36 -34.87 -14.72
C LYS A 11 -2.59 -33.73 -15.71
N ASN A 12 -3.85 -33.34 -15.93
CA ASN A 12 -4.19 -32.22 -16.81
C ASN A 12 -3.63 -30.89 -16.28
N PHE A 13 -3.70 -30.66 -14.96
CA PHE A 13 -3.06 -29.51 -14.33
C PHE A 13 -1.56 -29.51 -14.58
N LEU A 14 -0.85 -30.59 -14.22
CA LEU A 14 0.61 -30.68 -14.38
C LEU A 14 1.10 -30.53 -15.84
N ALA A 15 0.28 -30.97 -16.80
CA ALA A 15 0.55 -30.83 -18.22
C ALA A 15 0.39 -29.39 -18.72
N LYS A 16 -0.52 -28.62 -18.13
CA LYS A 16 -0.76 -27.20 -18.46
C LYS A 16 0.12 -26.24 -17.63
N SER A 17 0.61 -26.67 -16.48
CA SER A 17 1.38 -25.85 -15.55
C SER A 17 2.81 -25.60 -16.01
N GLU A 18 3.22 -24.34 -15.92
CA GLU A 18 4.61 -23.93 -16.14
C GLU A 18 5.49 -24.25 -14.92
N LEU A 19 6.70 -24.77 -15.14
CA LEU A 19 7.65 -25.04 -14.06
C LEU A 19 8.35 -23.76 -13.61
N ILE A 20 8.20 -23.43 -12.33
CA ILE A 20 8.88 -22.34 -11.62
C ILE A 20 9.95 -22.96 -10.73
N LYS A 21 11.22 -22.68 -11.00
CA LYS A 21 12.31 -23.15 -10.15
C LYS A 21 12.52 -22.16 -9.01
N ILE A 22 12.27 -22.61 -7.78
CA ILE A 22 12.40 -21.79 -6.58
C ILE A 22 13.41 -22.39 -5.60
N LYS A 23 13.73 -23.68 -5.73
CA LYS A 23 14.65 -24.37 -4.83
C LYS A 23 16.00 -23.67 -4.74
N SER A 24 16.62 -23.31 -5.87
CA SER A 24 17.90 -22.59 -5.90
C SER A 24 17.81 -21.23 -5.19
N SER A 25 16.69 -20.51 -5.34
CA SER A 25 16.44 -19.26 -4.62
C SER A 25 16.37 -19.46 -3.11
N LEU A 26 15.68 -20.51 -2.65
CA LEU A 26 15.54 -20.82 -1.23
C LEU A 26 16.83 -21.32 -0.59
N GLU A 27 17.63 -22.11 -1.31
CA GLU A 27 18.94 -22.56 -0.84
C GLU A 27 19.84 -21.35 -0.54
N TYR A 28 19.80 -20.32 -1.38
CA TYR A 28 20.50 -19.05 -1.12
C TYR A 28 19.96 -18.32 0.10
N LEU A 29 18.63 -18.21 0.25
CA LEU A 29 18.00 -17.62 1.44
C LEU A 29 18.40 -18.35 2.73
N ASN A 30 18.48 -19.68 2.66
CA ASN A 30 18.81 -20.53 3.79
C ASN A 30 20.30 -20.54 4.14
N THR A 31 21.18 -20.25 3.18
CA THR A 31 22.64 -20.27 3.40
C THR A 31 23.05 -19.31 4.52
N LEU A 32 22.38 -18.16 4.64
CA LEU A 32 22.65 -17.19 5.70
C LEU A 32 21.84 -17.46 6.98
N SER A 33 20.65 -18.05 6.86
CA SER A 33 19.78 -18.29 8.02
C SER A 33 20.29 -19.40 8.94
N LEU A 34 21.10 -20.33 8.43
CA LEU A 34 21.73 -21.39 9.23
C LEU A 34 22.78 -20.85 10.22
N GLY A 35 23.20 -19.59 10.07
CA GLY A 35 24.30 -19.00 10.82
C GLY A 35 25.66 -19.59 10.43
N GLY A 36 26.72 -19.13 11.09
CA GLY A 36 28.07 -19.63 10.85
C GLY A 36 29.14 -18.65 11.28
N SER A 37 30.41 -18.99 11.01
CA SER A 37 31.56 -18.16 11.31
C SER A 37 32.28 -17.73 10.02
N GLY A 38 32.87 -16.54 10.06
CA GLY A 38 33.57 -15.91 8.96
C GLY A 38 34.47 -14.79 9.48
N THR A 39 34.83 -13.86 8.60
CA THR A 39 35.62 -12.69 8.95
C THR A 39 34.98 -11.40 8.45
N ILE A 40 35.30 -10.29 9.12
CA ILE A 40 34.84 -8.95 8.75
C ILE A 40 36.01 -7.97 8.78
N HIS A 41 36.12 -7.13 7.76
CA HIS A 41 37.08 -6.03 7.74
C HIS A 41 36.43 -4.76 8.28
N LEU A 42 36.95 -4.23 9.40
CA LEU A 42 36.46 -2.99 10.00
C LEU A 42 37.46 -1.86 9.79
N SER A 43 36.96 -0.70 9.35
CA SER A 43 37.73 0.54 9.21
C SER A 43 37.34 1.52 10.32
N TYR A 44 38.13 1.62 11.38
CA TYR A 44 37.83 2.44 12.56
C TYR A 44 38.90 3.50 12.83
N LYS A 45 38.52 4.56 13.55
CA LYS A 45 39.43 5.63 13.98
C LYS A 45 39.97 5.37 15.37
N THR A 46 41.27 5.56 15.57
CA THR A 46 41.91 5.48 16.88
C THR A 46 41.69 6.76 17.70
N ILE A 47 42.06 6.74 18.99
CA ILE A 47 42.10 7.95 19.84
C ILE A 47 43.04 9.03 19.26
N GLU A 48 44.01 8.63 18.44
CA GLU A 48 44.98 9.50 17.76
C GLU A 48 44.46 10.02 16.40
N ASP A 49 43.18 9.76 16.08
CA ASP A 49 42.53 10.09 14.78
C ASP A 49 43.12 9.36 13.56
N GLU A 50 43.89 8.29 13.77
CA GLU A 50 44.38 7.43 12.70
C GLU A 50 43.29 6.46 12.24
N THR A 51 43.13 6.27 10.93
CA THR A 51 42.23 5.23 10.41
C THR A 51 42.97 3.90 10.29
N ARG A 52 42.49 2.87 10.99
CA ARG A 52 43.01 1.50 10.89
C ARG A 52 42.01 0.59 10.20
N LEU A 53 42.51 -0.35 9.42
CA LEU A 53 41.75 -1.43 8.78
C LEU A 53 42.24 -2.76 9.37
N GLN A 54 41.36 -3.49 10.03
CA GLN A 54 41.70 -4.77 10.65
C GLN A 54 40.60 -5.79 10.42
N GLU A 55 41.00 -7.06 10.35
CA GLU A 55 40.11 -8.21 10.20
C GLU A 55 39.76 -8.81 11.55
N PHE A 56 38.49 -9.16 11.75
CA PHE A 56 37.96 -9.74 12.99
C PHE A 56 37.11 -10.97 12.70
N VAL A 57 36.98 -11.84 13.71
CA VAL A 57 36.05 -12.98 13.64
C VAL A 57 34.62 -12.46 13.66
N PHE A 58 33.83 -12.92 12.69
CA PHE A 58 32.43 -12.55 12.49
C PHE A 58 31.55 -13.78 12.54
N GLU A 59 30.43 -13.72 13.24
CA GLU A 59 29.44 -14.79 13.28
C GLU A 59 28.05 -14.24 12.93
N ILE A 60 27.35 -14.94 12.03
CA ILE A 60 25.92 -14.74 11.84
C ILE A 60 25.19 -15.66 12.82
N LEU A 61 24.33 -15.08 13.63
CA LEU A 61 23.59 -15.82 14.65
C LEU A 61 22.37 -16.47 14.01
N ASN A 62 22.15 -17.75 14.30
CA ASN A 62 20.94 -18.47 13.90
C ASN A 62 19.78 -18.09 14.83
N GLN A 63 19.30 -16.85 14.69
CA GLN A 63 18.15 -16.31 15.41
C GLN A 63 17.23 -15.65 14.39
N ARG A 64 15.95 -16.06 14.38
CA ARG A 64 14.91 -15.48 13.51
C ARG A 64 14.36 -14.19 14.11
N ASP A 65 15.21 -13.19 14.23
CA ASP A 65 14.77 -11.79 14.34
C ASP A 65 14.82 -11.15 12.95
N LYS A 66 14.14 -10.01 12.78
CA LYS A 66 14.17 -9.26 11.51
C LYS A 66 15.61 -8.84 11.16
N GLY A 67 16.08 -9.19 9.96
CA GLY A 67 17.45 -8.93 9.52
C GLY A 67 18.44 -10.05 9.86
N TYR A 68 19.73 -9.82 9.64
CA TYR A 68 20.77 -10.81 10.01
C TYR A 68 21.47 -10.41 11.31
N PRO A 69 21.11 -11.00 12.46
CA PRO A 69 21.81 -10.75 13.71
C PRO A 69 23.25 -11.29 13.63
N PHE A 70 24.19 -10.52 14.16
CA PHE A 70 25.60 -10.87 14.10
C PHE A 70 26.32 -10.65 15.43
N LYS A 71 27.50 -11.28 15.54
CA LYS A 71 28.47 -11.12 16.62
C LYS A 71 29.87 -10.94 16.04
N ILE A 72 30.61 -9.94 16.50
CA ILE A 72 32.04 -9.74 16.20
C ILE A 72 32.84 -10.00 17.47
N ILE A 73 33.92 -10.78 17.36
CA ILE A 73 34.82 -11.11 18.46
C ILE A 73 36.13 -10.33 18.27
N ILE A 74 36.49 -9.54 19.28
CA ILE A 74 37.73 -8.77 19.32
C ILE A 74 38.52 -9.25 20.54
N GLU A 75 39.63 -9.95 20.31
CA GLU A 75 40.43 -10.57 21.38
C GLU A 75 40.96 -9.55 22.40
N ASP A 76 41.36 -8.38 21.91
CA ASP A 76 41.87 -7.26 22.70
C ASP A 76 41.04 -5.99 22.51
N TYR A 77 41.25 -4.99 23.37
CA TYR A 77 40.56 -3.71 23.21
C TYR A 77 41.08 -2.94 21.99
N LEU A 78 40.17 -2.41 21.19
CA LEU A 78 40.54 -1.41 20.19
C LEU A 78 40.83 -0.08 20.88
N ASN A 79 41.89 0.60 20.45
CA ASN A 79 42.22 1.94 20.93
C ASN A 79 41.31 3.00 20.29
N ASN A 80 39.99 2.89 20.45
CA ASN A 80 38.99 3.79 19.89
C ASN A 80 38.32 4.67 20.97
N GLY A 81 37.86 5.86 20.59
CA GLY A 81 37.42 6.89 21.54
C GLY A 81 36.06 6.65 22.22
N GLY A 82 35.24 5.70 21.73
CA GLY A 82 33.90 5.48 22.25
C GLY A 82 33.38 4.06 22.08
N VAL A 83 33.38 3.26 23.15
CA VAL A 83 33.02 1.84 23.05
C VAL A 83 31.53 1.57 22.82
N GLN A 84 30.65 2.53 23.11
CA GLN A 84 29.18 2.36 23.00
C GLN A 84 28.62 2.73 21.63
N TYR A 85 29.42 3.31 20.75
CA TYR A 85 29.00 3.81 19.44
C TYR A 85 29.50 2.88 18.34
N LYS A 86 28.61 2.49 17.41
CA LYS A 86 28.95 1.59 16.30
C LYS A 86 29.99 2.24 15.36
N GLU A 87 29.94 3.56 15.25
CA GLU A 87 30.80 4.43 14.45
C GLU A 87 32.27 4.30 14.89
N SER A 88 32.50 4.12 16.19
CA SER A 88 33.85 3.90 16.75
C SER A 88 34.48 2.59 16.30
N TYR A 89 33.69 1.65 15.78
CA TYR A 89 34.17 0.39 15.21
C TYR A 89 34.08 0.39 13.67
N GLY A 90 33.69 1.50 13.04
CA GLY A 90 33.51 1.59 11.60
C GLY A 90 32.28 0.86 11.06
N LEU A 91 31.30 0.55 11.93
CA LEU A 91 30.07 -0.17 11.56
C LEU A 91 29.00 0.72 10.90
N ASP A 92 29.28 2.01 10.75
CA ASP A 92 28.55 2.99 9.95
C ASP A 92 28.98 3.00 8.47
N LYS A 93 30.14 2.40 8.16
CA LYS A 93 30.69 2.31 6.80
C LYS A 93 30.17 1.08 6.05
N GLU A 94 30.51 0.99 4.76
CA GLU A 94 30.33 -0.24 3.99
C GLU A 94 31.24 -1.33 4.55
N LEU A 95 30.68 -2.51 4.78
CA LEU A 95 31.38 -3.64 5.39
C LEU A 95 31.69 -4.69 4.33
N LEU A 96 32.89 -5.26 4.39
CA LEU A 96 33.29 -6.45 3.64
C LEU A 96 33.31 -7.64 4.59
N ILE A 97 32.44 -8.61 4.35
CA ILE A 97 32.26 -9.81 5.17
C ILE A 97 32.65 -11.03 4.33
N GLN A 98 33.52 -11.89 4.84
CA GLN A 98 33.81 -13.19 4.25
C GLN A 98 33.09 -14.26 5.06
N PHE A 99 32.24 -15.05 4.41
CA PHE A 99 31.41 -16.05 5.08
C PHE A 99 31.19 -17.25 4.16
N ASN A 100 31.39 -18.48 4.65
CA ASN A 100 31.29 -19.72 3.85
C ASN A 100 32.07 -19.67 2.51
N GLY A 101 33.26 -19.06 2.52
CA GLY A 101 34.10 -18.93 1.31
C GLY A 101 33.60 -17.93 0.27
N LYS A 102 32.56 -17.15 0.58
CA LYS A 102 32.01 -16.09 -0.27
C LYS A 102 32.22 -14.71 0.36
N GLN A 103 32.29 -13.69 -0.48
CA GLN A 103 32.36 -12.29 -0.06
C GLN A 103 30.99 -11.64 -0.11
N TYR A 104 30.69 -10.83 0.90
CA TYR A 104 29.46 -10.08 1.03
C TYR A 104 29.76 -8.62 1.37
N TYR A 105 28.86 -7.75 0.94
CA TYR A 105 28.96 -6.31 1.04
C TYR A 105 27.72 -5.75 1.73
N THR A 106 27.90 -4.71 2.54
CA THR A 106 26.80 -3.93 3.10
C THR A 106 26.83 -2.49 2.59
N ASN A 107 25.70 -1.79 2.67
CA ASN A 107 25.68 -0.36 2.44
C ASN A 107 26.18 0.35 3.71
N ARG A 108 26.44 1.66 3.60
CA ARG A 108 26.61 2.51 4.79
C ARG A 108 25.39 2.44 5.70
N ASP A 109 25.62 2.58 7.00
CA ASP A 109 24.59 2.56 8.05
C ASP A 109 23.75 1.28 8.10
N SER A 110 24.28 0.15 7.62
CA SER A 110 23.57 -1.13 7.60
C SER A 110 23.42 -1.79 8.96
N VAL A 111 24.06 -1.27 10.01
CA VAL A 111 24.03 -1.86 11.36
C VAL A 111 23.02 -1.13 12.24
N ILE A 112 22.04 -1.87 12.75
CA ILE A 112 21.07 -1.43 13.75
C ILE A 112 21.17 -2.27 15.03
N ASN A 113 20.50 -1.82 16.09
CA ASN A 113 20.44 -2.51 17.39
C ASN A 113 21.83 -2.87 17.96
N PHE A 114 22.81 -2.00 17.73
CA PHE A 114 24.18 -2.18 18.16
C PHE A 114 24.27 -2.28 19.68
N LYS A 115 24.97 -3.30 20.16
CA LYS A 115 25.29 -3.49 21.57
C LYS A 115 26.73 -3.96 21.70
N THR A 116 27.40 -3.55 22.77
CA THR A 116 28.75 -3.99 23.09
C THR A 116 28.79 -4.55 24.51
N LYS A 117 29.65 -5.53 24.75
CA LYS A 117 29.96 -6.00 26.11
C LYS A 117 31.32 -5.45 26.53
N PHE A 118 31.31 -4.32 27.24
CA PHE A 118 32.52 -3.65 27.74
C PHE A 118 32.35 -3.23 29.21
N PRO A 119 33.39 -3.41 30.07
CA PRO A 119 34.67 -4.06 29.78
C PRO A 119 34.54 -5.60 29.77
N GLY A 120 35.19 -6.26 28.81
CA GLY A 120 35.30 -7.73 28.76
C GLY A 120 36.36 -8.16 27.74
N LYS A 121 37.06 -9.27 28.01
CA LYS A 121 37.98 -9.92 27.07
C LYS A 121 37.56 -11.39 26.85
N PRO A 122 37.36 -11.85 25.60
CA PRO A 122 37.32 -11.02 24.40
C PRO A 122 36.13 -10.02 24.46
N GLN A 123 36.26 -8.90 23.74
CA GLN A 123 35.18 -7.94 23.57
C GLN A 123 34.21 -8.44 22.49
N TYR A 124 32.92 -8.37 22.78
CA TYR A 124 31.87 -8.80 21.87
C TYR A 124 31.07 -7.60 21.37
N LEU A 125 30.93 -7.48 20.06
CA LEU A 125 30.01 -6.55 19.42
C LEU A 125 28.83 -7.32 18.87
N PHE A 126 27.62 -6.83 19.09
CA PHE A 126 26.38 -7.39 18.59
C PHE A 126 25.64 -6.33 17.76
N GLY A 127 24.89 -6.79 16.76
CA GLY A 127 24.01 -5.93 15.98
C GLY A 127 23.18 -6.74 15.01
N GLN A 128 22.44 -6.04 14.16
CA GLN A 128 21.67 -6.62 13.06
C GLN A 128 22.02 -5.91 11.77
N LEU A 129 22.25 -6.68 10.70
CA LEU A 129 22.44 -6.15 9.35
C LEU A 129 21.07 -5.91 8.70
N THR A 130 20.85 -4.68 8.24
CA THR A 130 19.65 -4.27 7.47
C THR A 130 19.82 -4.48 5.98
N ASN A 131 21.03 -4.71 5.48
CA ASN A 131 21.24 -5.11 4.10
C ASN A 131 22.49 -5.98 3.96
N LEU A 132 22.47 -6.86 2.95
CA LEU A 132 23.62 -7.71 2.61
C LEU A 132 23.56 -8.07 1.13
N LYS A 133 24.67 -7.93 0.42
CA LYS A 133 24.79 -8.17 -1.04
C LYS A 133 25.93 -9.13 -1.32
N SER A 134 25.79 -9.99 -2.32
CA SER A 134 26.91 -10.83 -2.80
C SER A 134 27.84 -10.12 -3.80
N PHE A 135 27.55 -8.86 -4.12
CA PHE A 135 28.28 -8.05 -5.09
C PHE A 135 28.51 -6.63 -4.56
N GLN A 136 29.57 -5.99 -5.05
CA GLN A 136 29.82 -4.57 -4.80
C GLN A 136 29.01 -3.68 -5.76
N LYS A 137 28.96 -4.05 -7.05
CA LYS A 137 28.18 -3.37 -8.08
C LYS A 137 27.74 -4.37 -9.16
N LEU A 138 26.47 -4.32 -9.58
CA LEU A 138 25.98 -5.03 -10.75
C LEU A 138 26.34 -4.23 -12.00
N ASN A 139 27.06 -4.84 -12.94
CA ASN A 139 27.56 -4.17 -14.15
C ASN A 139 26.76 -4.54 -15.41
N SER A 140 25.82 -5.48 -15.31
CA SER A 140 25.00 -5.99 -16.40
C SER A 140 23.53 -6.06 -15.99
N ASP A 141 22.66 -6.11 -16.99
CA ASP A 141 21.26 -6.43 -16.79
C ASP A 141 21.11 -7.93 -16.49
N TYR A 142 20.16 -8.28 -15.63
CA TYR A 142 19.90 -9.65 -15.20
C TYR A 142 18.42 -9.96 -15.30
N TYR A 143 18.08 -11.25 -15.36
CA TYR A 143 16.78 -11.69 -14.92
C TYR A 143 16.76 -11.57 -13.39
N SER A 144 15.80 -10.82 -12.90
CA SER A 144 15.68 -10.44 -11.50
C SER A 144 14.41 -11.02 -10.90
N ARG A 145 14.52 -11.53 -9.68
CA ARG A 145 13.40 -12.02 -8.86
C ARG A 145 13.42 -11.26 -7.55
N VAL A 146 12.27 -10.79 -7.10
CA VAL A 146 12.12 -10.30 -5.72
C VAL A 146 11.22 -11.23 -4.94
N ILE A 147 11.64 -11.55 -3.72
CA ILE A 147 10.90 -12.38 -2.76
C ILE A 147 10.62 -11.51 -1.53
N VAL A 148 9.35 -11.34 -1.21
CA VAL A 148 8.88 -10.57 -0.05
C VAL A 148 8.18 -11.52 0.90
N ILE A 149 8.83 -11.86 2.01
CA ILE A 149 8.30 -12.79 3.00
C ILE A 149 7.48 -12.02 4.03
N SER A 150 6.35 -12.59 4.47
CA SER A 150 5.53 -12.00 5.52
C SER A 150 5.20 -13.02 6.62
N ASP A 151 5.14 -12.50 7.84
CA ASP A 151 4.64 -13.15 9.04
C ASP A 151 3.12 -12.94 9.25
N ASP A 152 2.41 -12.42 8.24
CA ASP A 152 0.98 -12.16 8.31
C ASP A 152 0.22 -13.50 8.23
N SER A 153 -0.54 -13.83 9.28
CA SER A 153 -1.36 -15.03 9.31
C SER A 153 -2.51 -15.00 8.31
N ASP A 154 -2.90 -13.80 7.87
CA ASP A 154 -3.99 -13.58 6.91
C ASP A 154 -3.43 -13.09 5.57
N PHE A 155 -2.37 -13.75 5.10
CA PHE A 155 -1.65 -13.34 3.90
C PHE A 155 -2.55 -13.30 2.65
N ILE A 156 -2.58 -12.17 1.94
CA ILE A 156 -3.39 -12.00 0.73
C ILE A 156 -2.52 -12.30 -0.49
N PHE A 157 -2.81 -13.44 -1.14
CA PHE A 157 -2.15 -13.79 -2.40
C PHE A 157 -2.65 -12.93 -3.56
N PRO A 158 -1.81 -12.65 -4.57
CA PRO A 158 -2.20 -11.84 -5.74
C PRO A 158 -3.47 -12.35 -6.43
N THR A 159 -3.63 -13.67 -6.51
CA THR A 159 -4.73 -14.36 -7.17
C THR A 159 -6.06 -14.29 -6.42
N TYR A 160 -6.08 -13.79 -5.18
CA TYR A 160 -7.32 -13.48 -4.46
C TYR A 160 -8.03 -12.25 -5.04
N ILE A 161 -7.26 -11.29 -5.55
CA ILE A 161 -7.77 -10.03 -6.07
C ILE A 161 -7.73 -10.02 -7.59
N LEU A 162 -6.60 -10.44 -8.15
CA LEU A 162 -6.30 -10.38 -9.57
C LEU A 162 -6.75 -11.65 -10.28
N ASP A 163 -7.34 -11.50 -11.46
CA ASP A 163 -7.62 -12.62 -12.36
C ASP A 163 -6.30 -13.20 -12.90
N HIS A 164 -6.29 -14.48 -13.29
CA HIS A 164 -5.07 -15.20 -13.67
C HIS A 164 -5.15 -15.85 -15.04
N LYS A 165 -6.25 -15.69 -15.82
CA LYS A 165 -6.37 -16.14 -17.22
C LYS A 165 -5.83 -17.57 -17.49
N GLU A 166 -6.12 -18.52 -16.61
CA GLU A 166 -5.63 -19.91 -16.68
C GLU A 166 -4.09 -20.09 -16.62
N ASN A 167 -3.34 -19.09 -16.12
CA ASN A 167 -1.91 -19.20 -15.89
C ASN A 167 -1.65 -20.09 -14.67
N LEU A 168 -1.36 -21.37 -14.94
CA LEU A 168 -1.04 -22.37 -13.93
C LEU A 168 0.48 -22.52 -13.81
N MET A 169 0.98 -22.73 -12.60
CA MET A 169 2.37 -23.04 -12.33
C MET A 169 2.52 -24.31 -11.50
N LYS A 170 3.72 -24.87 -11.52
CA LYS A 170 4.20 -25.93 -10.63
C LYS A 170 5.62 -25.56 -10.21
N PHE A 171 6.01 -25.92 -9.00
CA PHE A 171 7.35 -25.70 -8.48
C PHE A 171 8.32 -26.85 -8.80
N ASP A 172 9.62 -26.65 -8.61
CA ASP A 172 10.63 -27.71 -8.61
C ASP A 172 10.69 -28.50 -7.28
N ILE A 173 9.88 -28.10 -6.30
CA ILE A 173 9.68 -28.81 -5.04
C ILE A 173 8.34 -29.54 -5.11
N GLU A 174 8.38 -30.85 -5.35
CA GLU A 174 7.18 -31.67 -5.65
C GLU A 174 6.07 -31.54 -4.59
N ASN A 175 6.45 -31.46 -3.31
CA ASN A 175 5.50 -31.35 -2.20
C ASN A 175 4.75 -30.00 -2.15
N TRP A 176 5.18 -28.99 -2.90
CA TRP A 176 4.54 -27.66 -2.91
C TRP A 176 3.33 -27.59 -3.87
N HIS A 177 3.10 -28.61 -4.70
CA HIS A 177 1.93 -28.63 -5.59
C HIS A 177 0.66 -29.10 -4.89
N LEU A 178 0.81 -29.62 -3.67
CA LEU A 178 -0.26 -30.25 -2.92
C LEU A 178 -0.48 -29.47 -1.62
N SER A 179 -1.73 -29.18 -1.31
CA SER A 179 -2.14 -28.70 0.00
C SER A 179 -2.94 -29.79 0.71
N ASP A 180 -2.75 -29.89 2.03
CA ASP A 180 -3.53 -30.81 2.85
C ASP A 180 -4.92 -30.21 3.07
N SER A 181 -5.97 -30.93 2.68
CA SER A 181 -7.33 -30.54 3.06
C SER A 181 -7.62 -30.91 4.51
N LEU A 182 -8.65 -30.29 5.11
CA LEU A 182 -9.17 -30.63 6.44
C LEU A 182 -9.53 -32.12 6.60
N MET A 183 -9.76 -32.83 5.50
CA MET A 183 -10.07 -34.26 5.46
C MET A 183 -8.83 -35.15 5.25
N GLY A 184 -7.62 -34.59 5.26
CA GLY A 184 -6.37 -35.30 4.99
C GLY A 184 -6.17 -35.72 3.53
N ILE A 185 -7.04 -35.26 2.62
CA ILE A 185 -6.91 -35.48 1.18
C ILE A 185 -6.00 -34.39 0.62
N LYS A 186 -4.93 -34.77 -0.07
CA LYS A 186 -4.07 -33.82 -0.78
C LYS A 186 -4.81 -33.29 -1.99
N VAL A 187 -5.02 -31.98 -2.05
CA VAL A 187 -5.63 -31.28 -3.17
C VAL A 187 -4.59 -30.42 -3.88
N ILE A 188 -4.82 -30.10 -5.15
CA ILE A 188 -3.96 -29.18 -5.91
C ILE A 188 -3.93 -27.84 -5.17
N ASN A 189 -2.72 -27.32 -4.95
CA ASN A 189 -2.58 -26.00 -4.36
C ASN A 189 -3.16 -24.95 -5.33
N VAL A 190 -4.29 -24.36 -4.96
CA VAL A 190 -4.98 -23.31 -5.73
C VAL A 190 -4.18 -22.00 -5.85
N HIS A 191 -3.11 -21.84 -5.06
CA HIS A 191 -2.16 -20.72 -5.17
C HIS A 191 -1.06 -20.96 -6.20
N ALA A 192 -1.08 -22.10 -6.90
CA ALA A 192 -0.17 -22.41 -7.99
C ALA A 192 -0.58 -21.70 -9.30
N MET A 193 -0.81 -20.38 -9.22
CA MET A 193 -1.20 -19.52 -10.33
C MET A 193 -0.40 -18.23 -10.31
N PHE A 194 -0.16 -17.64 -11.48
CA PHE A 194 0.58 -16.38 -11.61
C PHE A 194 -0.15 -15.37 -12.49
N ILE A 195 0.20 -14.10 -12.30
CA ILE A 195 -0.34 -12.99 -13.09
C ILE A 195 0.77 -12.44 -13.97
N ASN A 196 0.52 -12.40 -15.28
CA ASN A 196 1.42 -11.73 -16.23
C ASN A 196 1.14 -10.24 -16.23
N LEU A 197 2.20 -9.45 -16.05
CA LEU A 197 2.15 -7.99 -16.06
C LEU A 197 3.10 -7.44 -17.11
N LYS A 198 2.78 -6.26 -17.65
CA LYS A 198 3.67 -5.51 -18.52
C LYS A 198 3.75 -4.06 -18.03
N ILE A 199 4.92 -3.65 -17.57
CA ILE A 199 5.19 -2.30 -17.06
C ILE A 199 6.49 -1.76 -17.66
N ASN A 200 6.47 -0.53 -18.16
CA ASN A 200 7.58 0.16 -18.82
C ASN A 200 8.26 -0.71 -19.90
N ASN A 201 7.45 -1.39 -20.71
CA ASN A 201 7.86 -2.39 -21.72
C ASN A 201 8.49 -3.69 -21.20
N PHE A 202 8.73 -3.85 -19.90
CA PHE A 202 9.20 -5.08 -19.30
C PHE A 202 8.04 -5.98 -18.89
N ARG A 203 8.25 -7.30 -18.99
CA ARG A 203 7.26 -8.31 -18.62
C ARG A 203 7.62 -8.94 -17.28
N PHE A 204 6.60 -9.16 -16.46
CA PHE A 204 6.74 -9.73 -15.13
C PHE A 204 5.74 -10.84 -14.87
N ARG A 205 6.11 -11.76 -13.98
CA ARG A 205 5.17 -12.68 -13.32
C ARG A 205 5.03 -12.26 -11.87
N PHE A 206 3.79 -12.10 -11.42
CA PHE A 206 3.48 -11.81 -10.02
C PHE A 206 2.66 -12.95 -9.44
N TYR A 207 3.14 -13.57 -8.36
CA TYR A 207 2.50 -14.72 -7.75
C TYR A 207 2.80 -14.83 -6.25
N GLY A 208 2.07 -15.74 -5.61
CA GLY A 208 2.20 -16.06 -4.21
C GLY A 208 2.80 -17.44 -3.98
N VAL A 209 3.52 -17.62 -2.87
CA VAL A 209 3.98 -18.94 -2.42
C VAL A 209 3.56 -19.14 -0.97
N GLU A 210 2.58 -20.04 -0.77
CA GLU A 210 1.97 -20.30 0.53
C GLU A 210 2.93 -20.93 1.54
N ASN A 211 3.78 -21.88 1.11
CA ASN A 211 4.71 -22.58 2.00
C ASN A 211 5.69 -21.66 2.75
N ILE A 212 5.90 -20.44 2.25
CA ILE A 212 6.79 -19.43 2.85
C ILE A 212 6.09 -18.08 3.04
N ASN A 213 4.77 -18.01 2.86
CA ASN A 213 3.98 -16.76 2.89
C ASN A 213 4.67 -15.59 2.18
N ALA A 214 4.98 -15.78 0.90
CA ALA A 214 5.74 -14.81 0.13
C ALA A 214 5.00 -14.31 -1.11
N HIS A 215 5.21 -13.04 -1.43
CA HIS A 215 4.99 -12.49 -2.76
C HIS A 215 6.28 -12.61 -3.56
N ILE A 216 6.15 -13.06 -4.81
CA ILE A 216 7.28 -13.18 -5.73
C ILE A 216 6.95 -12.44 -7.02
N ILE A 217 7.90 -11.62 -7.47
CA ILE A 217 7.84 -10.95 -8.76
C ILE A 217 9.10 -11.30 -9.56
N ASP A 218 8.90 -11.97 -10.70
CA ASP A 218 9.98 -12.34 -11.62
C ASP A 218 9.95 -11.45 -12.85
N SER A 219 11.11 -10.94 -13.28
CA SER A 219 11.25 -10.35 -14.61
C SER A 219 11.43 -11.44 -15.67
N LEU A 220 10.72 -11.33 -16.78
CA LEU A 220 10.89 -12.20 -17.96
C LEU A 220 11.83 -11.60 -19.00
N ASP A 221 12.34 -10.40 -18.75
CA ASP A 221 13.25 -9.63 -19.59
C ASP A 221 14.47 -9.22 -18.76
N LEU A 222 15.62 -9.04 -19.42
CA LEU A 222 16.82 -8.50 -18.78
C LEU A 222 16.56 -7.05 -18.36
N ILE A 223 16.88 -6.73 -17.10
CA ILE A 223 16.59 -5.44 -16.51
C ILE A 223 17.69 -5.03 -15.53
N SER A 224 17.99 -3.73 -15.46
CA SER A 224 18.90 -3.18 -14.46
C SER A 224 18.31 -3.27 -13.05
N ASP A 225 19.16 -3.43 -12.03
CA ASP A 225 18.75 -3.57 -10.63
C ASP A 225 17.90 -2.38 -10.14
N LYS A 226 18.29 -1.17 -10.52
CA LYS A 226 17.61 0.08 -10.15
C LYS A 226 16.20 0.12 -10.74
N GLU A 227 16.06 -0.24 -12.01
CA GLU A 227 14.77 -0.21 -12.69
C GLU A 227 13.85 -1.32 -12.17
N PHE A 228 14.39 -2.53 -11.95
CA PHE A 228 13.65 -3.64 -11.35
C PHE A 228 13.10 -3.30 -9.97
N LYS A 229 13.93 -2.73 -9.08
CA LYS A 229 13.50 -2.30 -7.74
C LYS A 229 12.39 -1.25 -7.79
N LYS A 230 12.49 -0.28 -8.71
CA LYS A 230 11.47 0.76 -8.89
C LYS A 230 10.14 0.17 -9.36
N ILE A 231 10.16 -0.71 -10.37
CA ILE A 231 8.94 -1.32 -10.89
C ILE A 231 8.30 -2.26 -9.87
N THR A 232 9.08 -3.13 -9.22
CA THR A 232 8.57 -4.07 -8.22
C THR A 232 8.01 -3.36 -6.98
N TYR A 233 8.62 -2.26 -6.54
CA TYR A 233 8.04 -1.38 -5.52
C TYR A 233 6.66 -0.86 -5.94
N CYS A 234 6.54 -0.38 -7.18
CA CYS A 234 5.28 0.09 -7.74
C CYS A 234 4.21 -1.01 -7.78
N ILE A 235 4.55 -2.20 -8.26
CA ILE A 235 3.63 -3.36 -8.28
C ILE A 235 3.12 -3.65 -6.86
N ARG A 236 4.02 -3.73 -5.88
CA ARG A 236 3.69 -3.98 -4.47
C ARG A 236 2.80 -2.88 -3.88
N LEU A 237 3.08 -1.61 -4.19
CA LEU A 237 2.29 -0.47 -3.73
C LEU A 237 0.88 -0.46 -4.33
N CYS A 238 0.76 -0.67 -5.64
CA CYS A 238 -0.53 -0.79 -6.32
C CYS A 238 -1.33 -1.97 -5.76
N PHE A 239 -0.69 -3.12 -5.52
CA PHE A 239 -1.35 -4.26 -4.90
C PHE A 239 -1.80 -3.95 -3.47
N ALA A 240 -0.94 -3.30 -2.68
CA ALA A 240 -1.26 -2.88 -1.32
C ALA A 240 -2.45 -1.93 -1.23
N PHE A 241 -2.59 -1.03 -2.22
CA PHE A 241 -3.74 -0.15 -2.33
C PHE A 241 -5.06 -0.91 -2.55
N LEU A 242 -5.03 -1.98 -3.35
CA LEU A 242 -6.22 -2.82 -3.58
C LEU A 242 -6.50 -3.78 -2.40
N SER A 243 -5.45 -4.35 -1.81
CA SER A 243 -5.55 -5.38 -0.77
C SER A 243 -5.68 -4.82 0.65
N GLY A 244 -5.27 -3.58 0.87
CA GLY A 244 -5.10 -2.99 2.19
C GLY A 244 -3.82 -3.44 2.92
N LYS A 245 -2.95 -4.23 2.28
CA LYS A 245 -1.76 -4.83 2.91
C LYS A 245 -0.49 -4.61 2.10
N PHE A 246 0.42 -3.80 2.66
CA PHE A 246 1.75 -3.56 2.09
C PHE A 246 2.81 -4.39 2.83
N TYR A 247 3.13 -5.55 2.27
CA TYR A 247 4.20 -6.40 2.77
C TYR A 247 5.57 -5.77 2.47
N LYS A 248 6.34 -5.52 3.53
CA LYS A 248 7.68 -4.93 3.52
C LYS A 248 8.60 -5.84 4.32
N SER A 249 9.11 -5.38 5.46
CA SER A 249 9.98 -6.13 6.37
C SER A 249 11.18 -6.75 5.64
N GLU A 250 11.12 -8.00 5.19
CA GLU A 250 12.26 -8.71 4.63
C GLU A 250 12.09 -8.93 3.13
N ILE A 251 13.05 -8.39 2.37
CA ILE A 251 13.03 -8.44 0.91
C ILE A 251 14.35 -8.99 0.43
N THR A 252 14.26 -9.98 -0.45
CA THR A 252 15.43 -10.51 -1.13
C THR A 252 15.27 -10.35 -2.63
N TYR A 253 16.23 -9.66 -3.23
CA TYR A 253 16.42 -9.60 -4.67
C TYR A 253 17.43 -10.67 -5.08
N ILE A 254 17.10 -11.40 -6.15
CA ILE A 254 17.89 -12.47 -6.72
C ILE A 254 18.14 -12.12 -8.18
N PHE A 255 19.37 -12.31 -8.63
CA PHE A 255 19.79 -12.00 -9.99
C PHE A 255 20.36 -13.24 -10.65
N SER A 256 19.93 -13.51 -11.87
CA SER A 256 20.33 -14.66 -12.67
C SER A 256 20.56 -14.26 -14.14
N GLU A 257 21.54 -14.86 -14.79
CA GLU A 257 21.74 -14.80 -16.24
C GLU A 257 20.65 -15.59 -17.00
N HIS A 258 19.89 -16.43 -16.31
CA HIS A 258 18.83 -17.25 -16.88
C HIS A 258 17.45 -16.91 -16.30
N ASN A 259 16.45 -16.80 -17.17
CA ASN A 259 15.08 -16.44 -16.78
C ASN A 259 14.34 -17.51 -15.97
N ASP A 260 14.87 -18.74 -15.95
CA ASP A 260 14.28 -19.86 -15.21
C ASP A 260 14.78 -19.93 -13.76
N PHE A 261 15.75 -19.09 -13.38
CA PHE A 261 16.39 -19.07 -12.06
C PHE A 261 16.92 -20.44 -11.60
N ASN A 262 17.33 -21.30 -12.54
CA ASN A 262 17.95 -22.57 -12.20
C ASN A 262 19.24 -22.38 -11.40
N THR A 263 20.00 -21.35 -11.77
CA THR A 263 21.19 -20.88 -11.06
C THR A 263 20.93 -19.47 -10.56
N VAL A 264 21.47 -19.18 -9.38
CA VAL A 264 21.46 -17.84 -8.79
C VAL A 264 22.90 -17.35 -8.77
N ASP A 265 23.14 -16.25 -9.47
CA ASP A 265 24.47 -15.68 -9.64
C ASP A 265 24.77 -14.69 -8.52
N GLN A 266 23.79 -13.85 -8.19
CA GLN A 266 23.91 -12.79 -7.20
C GLN A 266 22.61 -12.61 -6.41
N PHE A 267 22.70 -12.05 -5.21
CA PHE A 267 21.53 -11.64 -4.43
C PHE A 267 21.79 -10.40 -3.58
N GLU A 268 20.70 -9.78 -3.15
CA GLU A 268 20.68 -8.67 -2.22
C GLU A 268 19.52 -8.83 -1.25
N PHE A 269 19.84 -8.90 0.03
CA PHE A 269 18.89 -8.79 1.11
C PHE A 269 18.75 -7.33 1.55
N GLN A 270 17.51 -6.92 1.81
CA GLN A 270 17.16 -5.61 2.35
C GLN A 270 16.04 -5.72 3.38
N LEU A 271 16.27 -5.10 4.54
CA LEU A 271 15.28 -4.88 5.58
C LEU A 271 14.61 -3.51 5.34
N GLU A 272 13.36 -3.54 4.91
CA GLU A 272 12.51 -2.36 4.83
C GLU A 272 11.86 -2.04 6.19
N LYS A 273 11.14 -0.91 6.26
CA LYS A 273 10.25 -0.61 7.39
C LYS A 273 9.22 -1.73 7.58
N SER A 274 8.63 -1.79 8.77
CA SER A 274 7.56 -2.73 9.08
C SER A 274 6.45 -2.69 8.03
N SER A 275 5.90 -3.87 7.72
CA SER A 275 4.74 -4.02 6.84
C SER A 275 3.58 -3.14 7.33
N GLN A 276 2.85 -2.55 6.39
CA GLN A 276 1.67 -1.72 6.67
C GLN A 276 0.43 -2.56 6.37
N ILE A 277 -0.14 -3.17 7.41
CA ILE A 277 -1.24 -4.14 7.28
C ILE A 277 -2.52 -3.49 7.79
N SER A 278 -3.53 -3.43 6.93
CA SER A 278 -4.87 -2.93 7.26
C SER A 278 -5.93 -3.96 6.88
N LYS A 279 -7.10 -3.86 7.52
CA LYS A 279 -8.31 -4.60 7.14
C LYS A 279 -9.15 -3.86 6.10
N LEU A 280 -8.71 -2.66 5.69
CA LEU A 280 -9.41 -1.81 4.72
C LEU A 280 -9.09 -2.27 3.29
N GLN A 281 -9.57 -3.47 2.93
CA GLN A 281 -9.41 -4.02 1.58
C GLN A 281 -10.38 -3.34 0.61
N LEU A 282 -9.85 -2.75 -0.46
CA LEU A 282 -10.64 -2.03 -1.46
C LEU A 282 -11.29 -2.99 -2.47
N ILE A 283 -10.57 -4.03 -2.90
CA ILE A 283 -11.09 -5.04 -3.83
C ILE A 283 -11.15 -6.38 -3.14
N ASN A 284 -12.36 -6.88 -2.87
CA ASN A 284 -12.60 -8.18 -2.27
C ASN A 284 -13.60 -8.99 -3.12
N PRO A 285 -13.12 -9.79 -4.09
CA PRO A 285 -13.97 -10.58 -4.95
C PRO A 285 -14.80 -11.61 -4.19
N ASN A 286 -14.25 -12.23 -3.14
CA ASN A 286 -14.97 -13.23 -2.36
C ASN A 286 -16.19 -12.62 -1.66
N LEU A 287 -16.01 -11.48 -0.99
CA LEU A 287 -17.12 -10.75 -0.36
C LEU A 287 -18.18 -10.34 -1.41
N PHE A 288 -17.74 -9.90 -2.60
CA PHE A 288 -18.67 -9.61 -3.69
C PHE A 288 -19.42 -10.85 -4.19
N PHE A 289 -18.75 -11.98 -4.35
CA PHE A 289 -19.35 -13.21 -4.87
C PHE A 289 -20.35 -13.80 -3.86
N GLU A 290 -20.00 -13.82 -2.58
CA GLU A 290 -20.91 -14.24 -1.50
C GLU A 290 -22.17 -13.38 -1.46
N THR A 291 -22.01 -12.06 -1.49
CA THR A 291 -23.15 -11.14 -1.49
C THR A 291 -23.97 -11.22 -2.78
N PHE A 292 -23.32 -11.42 -3.93
CA PHE A 292 -23.97 -11.64 -5.22
C PHE A 292 -24.87 -12.87 -5.17
N GLU A 293 -24.42 -13.98 -4.59
CA GLU A 293 -25.20 -15.22 -4.52
C GLU A 293 -26.49 -15.10 -3.71
N CYS A 294 -26.50 -14.23 -2.69
CA CYS A 294 -27.69 -13.96 -1.89
C CYS A 294 -28.73 -13.04 -2.55
N ARG A 295 -28.44 -12.45 -3.72
CA ARG A 295 -29.34 -11.49 -4.38
C ARG A 295 -30.45 -12.15 -5.18
N THR A 296 -31.49 -11.36 -5.47
CA THR A 296 -32.59 -11.78 -6.35
C THR A 296 -32.09 -12.02 -7.79
N LYS A 297 -32.84 -12.80 -8.57
CA LYS A 297 -32.48 -13.12 -9.97
C LYS A 297 -32.34 -11.87 -10.85
N GLU A 298 -33.20 -10.87 -10.65
CA GLU A 298 -33.17 -9.62 -11.39
C GLU A 298 -31.92 -8.78 -11.07
N GLU A 299 -31.51 -8.74 -9.82
CA GLU A 299 -30.28 -8.05 -9.40
C GLU A 299 -29.03 -8.77 -9.92
N LYS A 300 -29.00 -10.11 -9.88
CA LYS A 300 -27.91 -10.92 -10.42
C LYS A 300 -27.67 -10.59 -11.90
N LEU A 301 -28.73 -10.52 -12.70
CA LEU A 301 -28.64 -10.15 -14.13
C LEU A 301 -28.02 -8.76 -14.37
N LYS A 302 -28.30 -7.78 -13.49
CA LYS A 302 -27.71 -6.44 -13.60
C LYS A 302 -26.23 -6.42 -13.22
N LEU A 303 -25.82 -7.27 -12.28
CA LEU A 303 -24.49 -7.28 -11.68
C LEU A 303 -23.53 -8.31 -12.29
N GLU A 304 -24.02 -9.23 -13.13
CA GLU A 304 -23.25 -10.34 -13.72
C GLU A 304 -21.97 -9.86 -14.44
N LYS A 305 -22.03 -8.72 -15.15
CA LYS A 305 -20.86 -8.11 -15.82
C LYS A 305 -19.72 -7.70 -14.86
N TYR A 306 -20.03 -7.56 -13.56
CA TYR A 306 -19.10 -7.18 -12.50
C TYR A 306 -18.71 -8.35 -11.59
N HIS A 307 -19.27 -9.53 -11.81
CA HIS A 307 -18.96 -10.79 -11.12
C HIS A 307 -17.66 -11.41 -11.66
N LYS A 308 -16.56 -10.67 -11.47
CA LYS A 308 -15.23 -11.04 -11.94
C LYS A 308 -14.16 -10.47 -11.01
N LYS A 309 -12.99 -11.11 -11.01
CA LYS A 309 -11.78 -10.59 -10.35
C LYS A 309 -11.22 -9.37 -11.10
N PHE A 310 -10.29 -8.67 -10.46
CA PHE A 310 -9.66 -7.49 -11.03
C PHE A 310 -8.74 -7.88 -12.21
N SER A 311 -8.89 -7.21 -13.36
CA SER A 311 -8.16 -7.59 -14.58
C SER A 311 -6.65 -7.30 -14.49
N PRO A 312 -5.78 -8.24 -14.89
CA PRO A 312 -4.33 -8.04 -15.00
C PRO A 312 -3.93 -6.90 -15.93
N GLU A 313 -4.70 -6.66 -16.99
CA GLU A 313 -4.43 -5.58 -17.95
C GLU A 313 -4.68 -4.22 -17.32
N VAL A 314 -5.81 -4.10 -16.59
CA VAL A 314 -6.13 -2.89 -15.82
C VAL A 314 -5.09 -2.69 -14.72
N PHE A 315 -4.66 -3.76 -14.05
CA PHE A 315 -3.63 -3.69 -13.00
C PHE A 315 -2.25 -3.31 -13.56
N SER A 316 -1.88 -3.81 -14.74
CA SER A 316 -0.65 -3.39 -15.43
C SER A 316 -0.70 -1.91 -15.78
N SER A 317 -1.84 -1.45 -16.32
CA SER A 317 -2.06 -0.03 -16.64
C SER A 317 -2.04 0.87 -15.39
N PHE A 318 -2.56 0.36 -14.28
CA PHE A 318 -2.47 1.02 -12.97
C PHE A 318 -1.02 1.16 -12.52
N CYS A 319 -0.24 0.08 -12.58
CA CYS A 319 1.18 0.14 -12.24
C CYS A 319 1.95 1.10 -13.15
N GLU A 320 1.66 1.15 -14.45
CA GLU A 320 2.29 2.09 -15.39
C GLU A 320 1.99 3.56 -15.04
N LEU A 321 0.72 3.85 -14.70
CA LEU A 321 0.27 5.18 -14.31
C LEU A 321 0.98 5.66 -13.04
N ILE A 322 1.13 4.78 -12.05
CA ILE A 322 1.82 5.09 -10.80
C ILE A 322 3.33 5.20 -11.00
N TYR A 323 3.92 4.31 -11.80
CA TYR A 323 5.35 4.31 -12.10
C TYR A 323 5.81 5.62 -12.81
N SER A 324 4.92 6.21 -13.61
CA SER A 324 5.18 7.42 -14.41
C SER A 324 4.91 8.74 -13.68
N SER A 325 4.25 8.72 -12.51
CA SER A 325 3.84 9.92 -11.78
C SER A 325 4.22 9.86 -10.30
N THR A 326 5.15 10.73 -9.89
CA THR A 326 5.60 10.82 -8.50
C THR A 326 4.49 11.26 -7.54
N GLU A 327 3.60 12.12 -8.01
CA GLU A 327 2.46 12.65 -7.29
C GLU A 327 1.44 11.55 -7.00
N LEU A 328 1.13 10.72 -8.01
CA LEU A 328 0.21 9.59 -7.84
C LEU A 328 0.82 8.49 -6.98
N GLN A 329 2.12 8.19 -7.13
CA GLN A 329 2.83 7.29 -6.24
C GLN A 329 2.74 7.77 -4.79
N ARG A 330 2.98 9.07 -4.55
CA ARG A 330 2.85 9.69 -3.22
C ARG A 330 1.42 9.60 -2.68
N THR A 331 0.40 9.83 -3.52
CA THR A 331 -1.00 9.65 -3.11
C THR A 331 -1.23 8.22 -2.58
N LEU A 332 -0.80 7.19 -3.31
CA LEU A 332 -0.94 5.80 -2.88
C LEU A 332 -0.17 5.50 -1.59
N GLU A 333 1.07 5.97 -1.48
CA GLU A 333 1.89 5.80 -0.26
C GLU A 333 1.21 6.41 0.96
N LEU A 334 0.66 7.61 0.83
CA LEU A 334 -0.09 8.29 1.89
C LEU A 334 -1.35 7.53 2.26
N THR A 335 -2.13 7.08 1.27
CA THR A 335 -3.36 6.32 1.50
C THR A 335 -3.08 4.99 2.20
N VAL A 336 -2.11 4.20 1.71
CA VAL A 336 -1.73 2.93 2.32
C VAL A 336 -1.18 3.13 3.74
N SER A 337 -0.38 4.17 3.95
CA SER A 337 0.14 4.50 5.29
C SER A 337 -0.99 4.88 6.25
N ALA A 338 -1.93 5.72 5.80
CA ALA A 338 -3.10 6.11 6.57
C ALA A 338 -3.97 4.90 6.94
N SER A 339 -4.18 3.96 6.01
CA SER A 339 -4.97 2.74 6.26
C SER A 339 -4.42 1.87 7.38
N SER A 340 -3.10 1.87 7.57
CA SER A 340 -2.40 1.13 8.64
C SER A 340 -2.25 1.91 9.96
N ASN A 341 -2.67 3.18 10.02
CA ASN A 341 -2.56 3.99 11.22
C ASN A 341 -3.80 3.81 12.11
N ASP A 342 -3.62 3.65 13.42
CA ASP A 342 -4.74 3.54 14.37
C ASP A 342 -5.21 4.90 14.89
N ASP A 343 -4.37 5.94 14.80
CA ASP A 343 -4.72 7.29 15.20
C ASP A 343 -5.59 7.97 14.13
N ILE A 344 -6.80 8.38 14.51
CA ILE A 344 -7.81 8.94 13.61
C ILE A 344 -7.36 10.27 13.02
N VAL A 345 -6.70 11.11 13.82
CA VAL A 345 -6.27 12.44 13.39
C VAL A 345 -5.17 12.31 12.36
N GLN A 346 -4.17 11.47 12.62
CA GLN A 346 -3.09 11.18 11.67
C GLN A 346 -3.62 10.50 10.41
N LYS A 347 -4.54 9.52 10.54
CA LYS A 347 -5.20 8.87 9.40
C LYS A 347 -5.95 9.88 8.54
N GLY A 348 -6.79 10.71 9.14
CA GLY A 348 -7.53 11.77 8.46
C GLY A 348 -6.61 12.79 7.81
N ALA A 349 -5.52 13.19 8.48
CA ALA A 349 -4.54 14.13 7.93
C ALA A 349 -3.79 13.54 6.72
N LEU A 350 -3.39 12.26 6.78
CA LEU A 350 -2.73 11.60 5.65
C LEU A 350 -3.69 11.45 4.44
N TYR A 351 -4.95 11.07 4.65
CA TYR A 351 -5.94 11.08 3.58
C TYR A 351 -6.22 12.48 3.05
N ALA A 352 -6.27 13.48 3.92
CA ALA A 352 -6.43 14.88 3.54
C ALA A 352 -5.32 15.35 2.59
N VAL A 353 -4.06 15.00 2.88
CA VAL A 353 -2.92 15.31 1.99
C VAL A 353 -2.98 14.48 0.70
N ALA A 354 -3.37 13.20 0.79
CA ALA A 354 -3.50 12.33 -0.38
C ALA A 354 -4.54 12.86 -1.39
N ILE A 355 -5.70 13.31 -0.89
CA ILE A 355 -6.76 13.88 -1.73
C ILE A 355 -6.35 15.24 -2.32
N GLU A 356 -5.61 16.09 -1.59
CA GLU A 356 -5.01 17.30 -2.16
C GLU A 356 -4.05 16.98 -3.30
N THR A 357 -3.19 15.98 -3.09
CA THR A 357 -2.16 15.61 -4.05
C THR A 357 -2.77 15.12 -5.36
N ILE A 358 -3.77 14.23 -5.31
CA ILE A 358 -4.42 13.70 -6.52
C ILE A 358 -5.30 14.75 -7.21
N THR A 359 -6.01 15.59 -6.47
CA THR A 359 -6.88 16.63 -7.05
C THR A 359 -6.05 17.72 -7.73
N GLU A 360 -4.91 18.11 -7.15
CA GLU A 360 -3.98 19.05 -7.77
C GLU A 360 -3.33 18.42 -9.03
N HIS A 361 -2.92 17.15 -8.98
CA HIS A 361 -2.41 16.44 -10.16
C HIS A 361 -3.43 16.43 -11.31
N ILE A 362 -4.71 16.16 -11.02
CA ILE A 362 -5.79 16.19 -12.02
C ILE A 362 -6.00 17.61 -12.57
N LYS A 363 -5.88 18.63 -11.71
CA LYS A 363 -5.99 20.04 -12.13
C LYS A 363 -4.89 20.42 -13.10
N ASP A 364 -3.65 20.05 -12.80
CA ASP A 364 -2.49 20.38 -13.62
C ASP A 364 -2.53 19.66 -14.97
N ALA A 365 -3.10 18.46 -15.02
CA ALA A 365 -3.38 17.75 -16.28
C ALA A 365 -4.54 18.38 -17.08
N ASN A 366 -5.43 19.15 -16.46
CA ASN A 366 -6.65 19.70 -17.06
C ASN A 366 -6.85 21.22 -16.76
N PRO A 367 -5.88 22.10 -17.05
CA PRO A 367 -5.86 23.47 -16.52
C PRO A 367 -7.01 24.35 -17.02
N ASN A 368 -7.57 24.03 -18.19
CA ASN A 368 -8.67 24.81 -18.79
C ASN A 368 -10.06 24.39 -18.28
N SER A 369 -10.16 23.29 -17.53
CA SER A 369 -11.45 22.72 -17.09
C SER A 369 -11.90 23.22 -15.70
N PHE A 370 -11.02 23.93 -15.00
CA PHE A 370 -11.26 24.39 -13.63
C PHE A 370 -11.60 25.88 -13.54
N ASN A 371 -11.28 26.67 -14.56
CA ASN A 371 -11.56 28.11 -14.50
C ASN A 371 -13.06 28.36 -14.73
N PRO A 372 -13.68 29.32 -14.03
CA PRO A 372 -15.08 29.69 -14.29
C PRO A 372 -15.34 30.11 -15.75
N ILE A 373 -14.38 30.82 -16.36
CA ILE A 373 -14.38 31.20 -17.78
C ILE A 373 -13.28 30.40 -18.49
N ASN A 374 -13.70 29.32 -19.17
CA ASN A 374 -12.81 28.40 -19.89
C ASN A 374 -12.13 29.07 -21.11
N ASP A 375 -12.84 29.99 -21.78
CA ASP A 375 -12.34 30.68 -22.97
C ASP A 375 -11.35 31.80 -22.61
N LYS A 376 -10.07 31.58 -22.91
CA LYS A 376 -8.99 32.53 -22.59
C LYS A 376 -9.19 33.92 -23.22
N PRO A 377 -9.59 34.05 -24.51
CA PRO A 377 -9.95 35.34 -25.11
C PRO A 377 -11.06 36.06 -24.35
N THR A 378 -12.16 35.37 -24.02
CA THR A 378 -13.29 35.94 -23.27
C THR A 378 -12.84 36.45 -21.90
N TRP A 379 -12.08 35.66 -21.15
CA TRP A 379 -11.50 36.10 -19.87
C TRP A 379 -10.59 37.32 -20.04
N LYS A 380 -9.72 37.31 -21.05
CA LYS A 380 -8.80 38.42 -21.31
C LYS A 380 -9.56 39.73 -21.55
N ASN A 381 -10.63 39.70 -22.34
CA ASN A 381 -11.45 40.87 -22.63
C ASN A 381 -12.19 41.36 -21.38
N PHE A 382 -12.89 40.46 -20.70
CA PHE A 382 -13.60 40.75 -19.46
C PHE A 382 -12.68 41.35 -18.37
N ARG A 383 -11.47 40.78 -18.21
CA ARG A 383 -10.46 41.31 -17.27
C ARG A 383 -10.02 42.72 -17.63
N VAL A 384 -9.79 43.00 -18.92
CA VAL A 384 -9.38 44.34 -19.38
C VAL A 384 -10.48 45.37 -19.08
N GLU A 385 -11.75 45.02 -19.33
CA GLU A 385 -12.89 45.88 -19.03
C GLU A 385 -12.99 46.19 -17.53
N LEU A 386 -12.86 45.18 -16.66
CA LEU A 386 -12.86 45.38 -15.21
C LEU A 386 -11.71 46.27 -14.72
N LEU A 387 -10.49 46.07 -15.25
CA LEU A 387 -9.34 46.91 -14.89
C LEU A 387 -9.52 48.35 -15.39
N GLN A 388 -10.17 48.54 -16.54
CA GLN A 388 -10.47 49.86 -17.07
C GLN A 388 -11.50 50.59 -16.21
N ILE A 389 -12.53 49.89 -15.73
CA ILE A 389 -13.50 50.42 -14.76
C ILE A 389 -12.79 50.78 -13.45
N LEU A 390 -11.93 49.91 -12.91
CA LEU A 390 -11.20 50.20 -11.67
C LEU A 390 -10.37 51.48 -11.79
N ARG A 391 -9.72 51.69 -12.94
CA ARG A 391 -8.96 52.92 -13.22
C ARG A 391 -9.81 54.18 -13.19
N THR A 392 -11.08 54.14 -13.57
CA THR A 392 -11.95 55.34 -13.52
C THR A 392 -12.26 55.79 -12.09
N TYR A 393 -11.99 54.95 -11.08
CA TYR A 393 -12.16 55.26 -9.65
C TYR A 393 -10.84 55.54 -8.93
N SER A 394 -9.70 55.65 -9.64
CA SER A 394 -8.37 55.84 -9.05
C SER A 394 -8.25 57.04 -8.11
N ASN A 395 -9.06 58.09 -8.33
CA ASN A 395 -9.04 59.31 -7.52
C ASN A 395 -9.97 59.23 -6.29
N LYS A 396 -10.73 58.14 -6.16
CA LYS A 396 -11.70 57.89 -5.06
C LYS A 396 -11.26 56.76 -4.14
N ILE A 397 -10.22 56.02 -4.52
CA ILE A 397 -9.68 54.86 -3.80
C ILE A 397 -8.19 55.14 -3.59
N ASP A 398 -7.68 54.81 -2.42
CA ASP A 398 -6.25 54.95 -2.14
C ASP A 398 -5.41 53.94 -2.94
N ALA A 399 -4.10 54.20 -3.03
CA ALA A 399 -3.19 53.37 -3.81
C ALA A 399 -3.18 51.89 -3.34
N SER A 400 -3.27 51.67 -2.02
CA SER A 400 -3.36 50.34 -1.42
C SER A 400 -4.63 49.60 -1.84
N GLY A 401 -5.79 50.27 -1.78
CA GLY A 401 -7.06 49.71 -2.24
C GLY A 401 -7.06 49.35 -3.72
N ILE A 402 -6.48 50.19 -4.58
CA ILE A 402 -6.33 49.90 -6.02
C ILE A 402 -5.45 48.66 -6.25
N GLU A 403 -4.36 48.51 -5.51
CA GLU A 403 -3.48 47.34 -5.64
C GLU A 403 -4.20 46.04 -5.23
N ILE A 404 -4.92 46.05 -4.10
CA ILE A 404 -5.69 44.90 -3.62
C ILE A 404 -6.77 44.50 -4.64
N LEU A 405 -7.53 45.46 -5.17
CA LEU A 405 -8.58 45.21 -6.14
C LEU A 405 -8.01 44.71 -7.48
N THR A 406 -6.88 45.27 -7.92
CA THR A 406 -6.18 44.80 -9.12
C THR A 406 -5.76 43.34 -8.97
N LYS A 407 -5.20 42.95 -7.81
CA LYS A 407 -4.86 41.55 -7.50
C LYS A 407 -6.09 40.65 -7.56
N LYS A 408 -7.20 41.06 -6.93
CA LYS A 408 -8.47 40.29 -6.95
C LYS A 408 -9.05 40.13 -8.36
N ILE A 409 -9.03 41.19 -9.18
CA ILE A 409 -9.48 41.12 -10.58
C ILE A 409 -8.58 40.15 -11.35
N ASN A 410 -7.26 40.23 -11.18
CA ASN A 410 -6.34 39.32 -11.88
C ASN A 410 -6.54 37.84 -11.50
N SER A 411 -6.97 37.55 -10.27
CA SER A 411 -7.26 36.19 -9.78
C SER A 411 -8.74 35.77 -9.89
N MET A 412 -9.62 36.60 -10.43
CA MET A 412 -11.08 36.36 -10.37
C MET A 412 -11.51 35.12 -11.16
N ASN A 413 -10.76 34.76 -12.21
CA ASN A 413 -11.02 33.54 -12.99
C ASN A 413 -10.29 32.30 -12.45
N SER A 414 -9.74 32.37 -11.23
CA SER A 414 -9.17 31.19 -10.58
C SER A 414 -10.26 30.35 -9.91
N PRO A 415 -10.18 29.01 -9.94
CA PRO A 415 -11.12 28.15 -9.23
C PRO A 415 -11.10 28.42 -7.73
N THR A 416 -12.26 28.31 -7.07
CA THR A 416 -12.31 28.33 -5.61
C THR A 416 -11.65 27.07 -5.04
N ASN A 417 -11.26 27.08 -3.76
CA ASN A 417 -10.70 25.88 -3.12
C ASN A 417 -11.70 24.71 -3.11
N LYS A 418 -13.00 25.01 -3.01
CA LYS A 418 -14.05 24.00 -3.11
C LYS A 418 -14.08 23.39 -4.52
N ASP A 419 -14.05 24.23 -5.56
CA ASP A 419 -14.05 23.76 -6.96
C ASP A 419 -12.82 22.91 -7.28
N LYS A 420 -11.64 23.28 -6.74
CA LYS A 420 -10.41 22.47 -6.92
C LYS A 420 -10.55 21.05 -6.40
N LEU A 421 -11.39 20.83 -5.38
CA LEU A 421 -11.61 19.52 -4.77
C LEU A 421 -12.78 18.78 -5.41
N SER A 422 -13.89 19.45 -5.75
CA SER A 422 -15.07 18.79 -6.31
C SER A 422 -15.00 18.56 -7.82
N LYS A 423 -14.41 19.49 -8.59
CA LYS A 423 -14.31 19.41 -10.05
C LYS A 423 -13.60 18.15 -10.57
N PRO A 424 -12.54 17.63 -9.93
CA PRO A 424 -11.94 16.35 -10.33
C PRO A 424 -12.96 15.21 -10.38
N PHE A 425 -13.89 15.13 -9.43
CA PHE A 425 -14.92 14.08 -9.41
C PHE A 425 -15.89 14.23 -10.59
N GLU A 426 -16.34 15.46 -10.85
CA GLU A 426 -17.18 15.78 -12.03
C GLU A 426 -16.49 15.38 -13.34
N LEU A 427 -15.19 15.67 -13.49
CA LEU A 427 -14.41 15.33 -14.70
C LEU A 427 -14.33 13.82 -14.94
N TYR A 428 -14.33 13.02 -13.87
CA TYR A 428 -14.32 11.56 -13.94
C TYR A 428 -15.73 10.93 -13.84
N GLY A 429 -16.78 11.75 -13.91
CA GLY A 429 -18.18 11.29 -13.84
C GLY A 429 -18.52 10.60 -12.53
N ILE A 430 -17.99 11.12 -11.42
CA ILE A 430 -18.32 10.69 -10.06
C ILE A 430 -19.25 11.75 -9.46
N ASP A 431 -20.48 11.36 -9.17
CA ASP A 431 -21.45 12.21 -8.50
C ASP A 431 -21.13 12.27 -7.00
N LEU A 432 -20.98 13.48 -6.47
CA LEU A 432 -20.77 13.73 -5.05
C LEU A 432 -22.11 14.09 -4.40
N ASP A 433 -22.45 13.42 -3.31
CA ASP A 433 -23.61 13.79 -2.50
C ASP A 433 -23.28 14.90 -1.49
N GLU A 434 -24.28 15.34 -0.71
CA GLU A 434 -24.08 16.38 0.32
C GLU A 434 -23.09 15.94 1.41
N ASN A 435 -23.06 14.65 1.76
CA ASN A 435 -22.15 14.12 2.78
C ASN A 435 -20.70 14.04 2.27
N ASP A 436 -20.52 13.76 0.99
CA ASP A 436 -19.21 13.76 0.34
C ASP A 436 -18.63 15.18 0.32
N LEU A 437 -19.47 16.17 -0.03
CA LEU A 437 -19.08 17.58 0.01
C LEU A 437 -18.75 18.04 1.44
N GLU A 438 -19.53 17.65 2.44
CA GLU A 438 -19.23 17.91 3.85
C GLU A 438 -17.89 17.26 4.26
N THR A 439 -17.63 16.04 3.80
CA THR A 439 -16.37 15.32 4.07
C THR A 439 -15.16 16.04 3.47
N LEU A 440 -15.29 16.56 2.24
CA LEU A 440 -14.26 17.37 1.61
C LEU A 440 -14.00 18.67 2.37
N ASP A 441 -15.03 19.31 2.94
CA ASP A 441 -14.85 20.51 3.76
C ASP A 441 -14.17 20.19 5.11
N HIS A 442 -14.49 19.02 5.68
CA HIS A 442 -13.89 18.51 6.92
C HIS A 442 -12.40 18.17 6.83
N ARG A 443 -11.89 17.96 5.62
CA ARG A 443 -10.46 17.82 5.32
C ARG A 443 -9.58 18.86 6.03
N ASN A 444 -10.00 20.13 6.01
CA ASN A 444 -9.21 21.22 6.60
C ASN A 444 -9.03 21.07 8.12
N LYS A 445 -10.03 20.50 8.82
CA LYS A 445 -9.91 20.25 10.25
C LYS A 445 -8.82 19.21 10.53
N PHE A 446 -8.78 18.12 9.77
CA PHE A 446 -7.74 17.10 9.90
C PHE A 446 -6.33 17.66 9.63
N LEU A 447 -6.17 18.51 8.60
CA LEU A 447 -4.89 19.16 8.30
C LEU A 447 -4.38 20.06 9.44
N HIS A 448 -5.29 20.62 10.23
CA HIS A 448 -4.95 21.46 11.39
C HIS A 448 -4.91 20.68 12.71
N GLY A 449 -4.94 19.34 12.66
CA GLY A 449 -4.89 18.47 13.84
C GLY A 449 -6.19 18.40 14.64
N GLY A 450 -7.29 18.95 14.09
CA GLY A 450 -8.62 18.90 14.67
C GLY A 450 -9.42 17.68 14.20
N ILE A 451 -10.52 17.41 14.89
CA ILE A 451 -11.46 16.34 14.52
C ILE A 451 -12.78 16.99 14.07
N PRO A 452 -13.42 16.52 12.98
CA PRO A 452 -14.62 17.15 12.43
C PRO A 452 -15.79 17.31 13.40
N TYR A 453 -15.97 16.35 14.30
CA TYR A 453 -17.09 16.28 15.22
C TYR A 453 -16.59 16.22 16.68
N GLU A 454 -16.47 17.39 17.31
CA GLU A 454 -16.15 17.51 18.74
C GLU A 454 -17.36 17.01 19.56
N ASN A 455 -17.12 16.09 20.50
CA ASN A 455 -18.13 15.38 21.32
C ASN A 455 -18.96 14.29 20.62
N ASP A 456 -18.60 13.90 19.39
CA ASP A 456 -19.24 12.79 18.69
C ASP A 456 -18.48 11.47 18.92
N TYR A 457 -19.12 10.34 18.65
CA TYR A 457 -18.54 9.03 18.93
C TYR A 457 -17.40 8.68 17.96
N LYS A 458 -16.42 7.93 18.47
CA LYS A 458 -15.19 7.55 17.75
C LYS A 458 -15.46 6.99 16.34
N THR A 459 -16.49 6.16 16.21
CA THR A 459 -16.88 5.54 14.92
C THR A 459 -17.30 6.58 13.86
N LYS A 460 -17.94 7.70 14.22
CA LYS A 460 -18.30 8.75 13.25
C LYS A 460 -17.09 9.57 12.81
N GLN A 461 -16.13 9.77 13.71
CA GLN A 461 -14.86 10.43 13.39
C GLN A 461 -14.01 9.55 12.46
N GLU A 462 -13.93 8.24 12.74
CA GLU A 462 -13.29 7.24 11.88
C GLU A 462 -13.97 7.16 10.52
N SER A 463 -15.30 7.11 10.48
CA SER A 463 -16.10 7.13 9.25
C SER A 463 -15.78 8.33 8.36
N SER A 464 -15.64 9.53 8.90
CA SER A 464 -15.26 10.72 8.10
C SER A 464 -13.89 10.56 7.43
N ALA A 465 -12.90 10.01 8.14
CA ALA A 465 -11.59 9.70 7.54
C ALA A 465 -11.70 8.58 6.49
N LEU A 466 -12.52 7.55 6.72
CA LEU A 466 -12.74 6.47 5.76
C LEU A 466 -13.55 6.90 4.53
N LYS A 467 -14.41 7.91 4.64
CA LYS A 467 -15.06 8.55 3.47
C LYS A 467 -14.02 9.26 2.59
N LEU A 468 -13.02 9.93 3.17
CA LEU A 468 -11.89 10.45 2.37
C LEU A 468 -11.14 9.32 1.64
N HIS A 469 -10.91 8.18 2.29
CA HIS A 469 -10.34 6.99 1.62
C HIS A 469 -11.19 6.54 0.44
N PHE A 470 -12.53 6.45 0.61
CA PHE A 470 -13.46 6.09 -0.46
C PHE A 470 -13.39 7.06 -1.64
N LEU A 471 -13.35 8.37 -1.39
CA LEU A 471 -13.24 9.40 -2.42
C LEU A 471 -11.92 9.31 -3.20
N ILE A 472 -10.79 9.16 -2.49
CA ILE A 472 -9.46 8.95 -3.12
C ILE A 472 -9.50 7.68 -3.97
N SER A 473 -10.04 6.59 -3.42
CA SER A 473 -10.14 5.31 -4.12
C SER A 473 -10.97 5.38 -5.39
N SER A 474 -12.09 6.09 -5.32
CA SER A 474 -12.97 6.29 -6.48
C SER A 474 -12.28 7.05 -7.61
N LEU A 475 -11.53 8.11 -7.29
CA LEU A 475 -10.72 8.83 -8.27
C LEU A 475 -9.64 7.93 -8.90
N VAL A 476 -8.84 7.24 -8.07
CA VAL A 476 -7.76 6.37 -8.56
C VAL A 476 -8.31 5.27 -9.48
N LEU A 477 -9.39 4.60 -9.08
CA LEU A 477 -10.01 3.55 -9.87
C LEU A 477 -10.60 4.07 -11.19
N LYS A 478 -11.21 5.27 -11.20
CA LYS A 478 -11.68 5.91 -12.44
C LYS A 478 -10.52 6.32 -13.36
N MET A 479 -9.41 6.82 -12.81
CA MET A 479 -8.22 7.19 -13.60
C MET A 479 -7.62 6.00 -14.37
N ILE A 480 -7.73 4.78 -13.83
CA ILE A 480 -7.26 3.56 -14.49
C ILE A 480 -8.34 2.87 -15.33
N ASN A 481 -9.49 3.53 -15.54
CA ASN A 481 -10.66 3.00 -16.25
C ASN A 481 -11.15 1.64 -15.71
N TYR A 482 -11.06 1.44 -14.39
CA TYR A 482 -11.56 0.22 -13.77
C TYR A 482 -13.08 0.15 -13.84
N LYS A 483 -13.59 -1.02 -14.22
CA LYS A 483 -15.03 -1.32 -14.29
C LYS A 483 -15.32 -2.62 -13.56
N GLY A 484 -15.93 -2.53 -12.39
CA GLY A 484 -16.06 -3.65 -11.46
C GLY A 484 -16.63 -3.23 -10.12
N HIS A 485 -16.57 -4.15 -9.17
CA HIS A 485 -16.95 -3.86 -7.79
C HIS A 485 -15.75 -3.37 -6.98
N PHE A 486 -16.02 -2.56 -5.96
CA PHE A 486 -15.06 -2.23 -4.90
C PHE A 486 -15.81 -1.96 -3.59
N ILE A 487 -15.09 -2.00 -2.48
CA ILE A 487 -15.65 -1.92 -1.15
C ILE A 487 -15.64 -0.46 -0.67
N ASN A 488 -16.80 0.02 -0.26
CA ASN A 488 -16.91 1.22 0.56
C ASN A 488 -16.45 0.88 1.98
N VAL A 489 -15.18 1.16 2.25
CA VAL A 489 -14.55 0.87 3.54
C VAL A 489 -15.20 1.59 4.72
N SER A 490 -15.87 2.73 4.49
CA SER A 490 -16.64 3.43 5.52
C SER A 490 -17.89 2.64 5.90
N GLY A 491 -18.65 2.18 4.90
CA GLY A 491 -19.81 1.30 5.11
C GLY A 491 -19.43 -0.02 5.79
N LEU A 492 -18.33 -0.63 5.33
CA LEU A 492 -17.79 -1.86 5.94
C LEU A 492 -17.43 -1.64 7.42
N HIS A 493 -16.80 -0.52 7.75
CA HIS A 493 -16.45 -0.19 9.13
C HIS A 493 -17.68 -0.11 10.04
N TYR A 494 -18.78 0.47 9.59
CA TYR A 494 -20.03 0.47 10.34
C TYR A 494 -20.58 -0.94 10.60
N LEU A 495 -20.47 -1.86 9.64
CA LEU A 495 -20.93 -3.24 9.81
C LEU A 495 -20.12 -4.03 10.84
N HIS A 496 -18.81 -3.78 10.92
CA HIS A 496 -17.91 -4.53 11.81
C HIS A 496 -17.68 -3.86 13.17
N ASN A 497 -18.08 -2.61 13.34
CA ASN A 497 -17.93 -1.90 14.59
C ASN A 497 -18.92 -2.43 15.64
N TYR A 498 -18.42 -2.88 16.79
CA TYR A 498 -19.24 -3.50 17.84
C TYR A 498 -20.36 -2.59 18.35
N GLU A 499 -20.09 -1.29 18.56
CA GLU A 499 -21.12 -0.34 18.99
C GLU A 499 -22.23 -0.26 17.95
N SER A 500 -21.86 -0.20 16.66
CA SER A 500 -22.80 -0.13 15.54
C SER A 500 -23.65 -1.40 15.44
N GLN A 501 -23.04 -2.58 15.65
CA GLN A 501 -23.76 -3.86 15.72
C GLN A 501 -24.73 -3.92 16.92
N GLU A 502 -24.33 -3.41 18.08
CA GLU A 502 -25.22 -3.32 19.25
C GLU A 502 -26.41 -2.39 18.98
N PHE A 503 -26.19 -1.26 18.30
CA PHE A 503 -27.26 -0.35 17.90
C PHE A 503 -28.23 -0.99 16.90
N THR A 504 -27.73 -1.70 15.89
CA THR A 504 -28.60 -2.35 14.89
C THR A 504 -29.34 -3.56 15.44
N LYS A 505 -28.75 -4.33 16.38
CA LYS A 505 -29.46 -5.42 17.08
C LYS A 505 -30.65 -4.93 17.90
N ARG A 506 -30.57 -3.71 18.43
CA ARG A 506 -31.66 -3.06 19.19
C ARG A 506 -32.68 -2.38 18.29
N PHE A 507 -32.44 -2.34 16.98
CA PHE A 507 -33.38 -1.74 16.03
C PHE A 507 -34.54 -2.70 15.79
N GLU A 508 -35.72 -2.31 16.26
CA GLU A 508 -36.97 -3.02 16.00
C GLU A 508 -37.87 -2.21 15.07
N MET A 509 -38.29 -2.79 13.95
CA MET A 509 -39.20 -2.12 12.98
C MET A 509 -40.51 -1.65 13.60
N ALA A 510 -41.00 -2.37 14.62
CA ALA A 510 -42.19 -1.99 15.38
C ALA A 510 -41.96 -0.71 16.20
N GLU A 511 -40.78 -0.54 16.80
CA GLU A 511 -40.41 0.68 17.53
C GLU A 511 -40.15 1.86 16.58
N PHE A 512 -39.53 1.61 15.43
CA PHE A 512 -39.35 2.64 14.42
C PHE A 512 -40.70 3.21 13.95
N SER A 513 -41.68 2.33 13.69
CA SER A 513 -43.04 2.75 13.31
C SER A 513 -43.70 3.64 14.38
N LYS A 514 -43.53 3.29 15.67
CA LYS A 514 -43.99 4.15 16.78
C LYS A 514 -43.24 5.49 16.84
N THR A 515 -41.96 5.50 16.46
CA THR A 515 -41.12 6.70 16.44
C THR A 515 -41.53 7.66 15.32
N LEU A 516 -41.96 7.14 14.17
CA LEU A 516 -42.57 7.95 13.11
C LEU A 516 -43.88 8.63 13.55
N GLU A 517 -44.67 7.96 14.40
CA GLU A 517 -45.85 8.58 15.00
C GLU A 517 -45.50 9.67 16.03
N LEU A 518 -44.37 9.54 16.75
CA LEU A 518 -43.88 10.60 17.65
C LEU A 518 -43.56 11.89 16.87
N LEU A 519 -42.98 11.79 15.68
CA LEU A 519 -42.66 12.95 14.82
C LEU A 519 -43.89 13.76 14.40
N LYS A 520 -45.10 13.16 14.45
CA LYS A 520 -46.35 13.86 14.14
C LYS A 520 -46.91 14.65 15.33
N LYS A 521 -46.34 14.50 16.54
CA LYS A 521 -46.78 15.24 17.72
C LYS A 521 -46.35 16.71 17.62
N PRO A 522 -47.22 17.67 17.98
CA PRO A 522 -46.90 19.10 17.90
C PRO A 522 -45.85 19.56 18.94
N ASN A 523 -45.71 18.84 20.06
CA ASN A 523 -44.72 19.14 21.10
C ASN A 523 -43.94 17.87 21.46
N LEU A 524 -42.66 17.82 21.09
CA LEU A 524 -41.74 16.72 21.40
C LEU A 524 -41.06 16.96 22.75
N THR A 525 -41.07 15.97 23.64
CA THR A 525 -40.29 16.02 24.88
C THR A 525 -38.80 15.75 24.61
N PRO A 526 -37.88 16.11 25.52
CA PRO A 526 -36.46 15.73 25.39
C PRO A 526 -36.25 14.22 25.27
N GLU A 527 -37.10 13.41 25.92
CA GLU A 527 -37.05 11.95 25.83
C GLU A 527 -37.51 11.46 24.45
N ASP A 528 -38.57 12.05 23.89
CA ASP A 528 -39.02 11.75 22.51
C ASP A 528 -37.91 12.07 21.49
N LEU A 529 -37.26 13.24 21.63
CA LEU A 529 -36.15 13.64 20.78
C LEU A 529 -34.98 12.66 20.88
N GLN A 530 -34.67 12.15 22.07
CA GLN A 530 -33.60 11.17 22.25
C GLN A 530 -33.94 9.83 21.60
N LYS A 531 -35.20 9.36 21.73
CA LYS A 531 -35.67 8.13 21.07
C LYS A 531 -35.61 8.26 19.55
N ILE A 532 -36.08 9.39 19.00
CA ILE A 532 -36.00 9.69 17.57
C ILE A 532 -34.54 9.69 17.10
N LYS A 533 -33.64 10.38 17.81
CA LYS A 533 -32.20 10.39 17.48
C LYS A 533 -31.60 8.99 17.46
N ASN A 534 -31.92 8.13 18.44
CA ASN A 534 -31.39 6.77 18.50
C ASN A 534 -31.88 5.90 17.32
N GLN A 535 -33.16 6.01 16.95
CA GLN A 535 -33.72 5.24 15.83
C GLN A 535 -33.20 5.73 14.47
N LEU A 536 -33.12 7.04 14.25
CA LEU A 536 -32.49 7.61 13.05
C LEU A 536 -31.01 7.20 12.95
N ARG A 537 -30.30 7.12 14.08
CA ARG A 537 -28.92 6.63 14.12
C ARG A 537 -28.82 5.18 13.65
N ALA A 538 -29.67 4.29 14.16
CA ALA A 538 -29.67 2.89 13.75
C ALA A 538 -29.96 2.73 12.24
N ILE A 539 -30.91 3.51 11.71
CA ILE A 539 -31.21 3.52 10.27
C ILE A 539 -30.03 4.01 9.45
N ASN A 540 -29.38 5.10 9.86
CA ASN A 540 -28.19 5.59 9.15
C ASN A 540 -27.08 4.54 9.13
N ILE A 541 -26.86 3.81 10.22
CA ILE A 541 -25.89 2.70 10.28
C ILE A 541 -26.29 1.58 9.31
N ILE A 542 -27.58 1.22 9.25
CA ILE A 542 -28.08 0.19 8.33
C ILE A 542 -27.91 0.63 6.87
N ILE A 543 -28.22 1.88 6.53
CA ILE A 543 -28.10 2.43 5.18
C ILE A 543 -26.61 2.48 4.76
N GLU A 544 -25.75 3.04 5.60
CA GLU A 544 -24.30 3.12 5.33
C GLU A 544 -23.70 1.72 5.20
N GLY A 545 -24.10 0.78 6.06
CA GLY A 545 -23.70 -0.63 5.97
C GLY A 545 -24.22 -1.34 4.71
N ALA A 546 -25.45 -1.06 4.27
CA ALA A 546 -26.00 -1.61 3.03
C ALA A 546 -25.22 -1.16 1.78
N ASN A 547 -24.58 0.01 1.84
CA ASN A 547 -23.76 0.58 0.77
C ASN A 547 -22.28 0.11 0.81
N THR A 548 -22.01 -1.05 1.41
CA THR A 548 -20.64 -1.60 1.53
C THR A 548 -20.01 -1.98 0.19
N ILE A 549 -20.81 -2.36 -0.80
CA ILE A 549 -20.31 -2.73 -2.13
C ILE A 549 -20.77 -1.68 -3.14
N HIS A 550 -19.79 -1.04 -3.78
CA HIS A 550 -20.02 -0.07 -4.84
C HIS A 550 -19.65 -0.67 -6.19
N ILE A 551 -20.42 -0.30 -7.22
CA ILE A 551 -20.17 -0.67 -8.61
C ILE A 551 -19.60 0.53 -9.36
N MET A 552 -18.47 0.35 -10.01
CA MET A 552 -17.84 1.34 -10.88
C MET A 552 -18.16 1.01 -12.34
N GLU A 553 -18.93 1.89 -12.98
CA GLU A 553 -19.35 1.76 -14.39
C GLU A 553 -18.40 2.42 -15.41
#